data_AF-A0A351TJN6-F1
#
_entry.id   AF-A0A351TJN6-F1
#
_cell.length_a   1.000
_cell.length_b   1.000
_cell.length_c   1.000
_cell.angle_alpha   90.00
_cell.angle_beta   90.00
_cell.angle_gamma   90.00
#
_symmetry.space_group_name_H-M   'P 1'
#
loop_
_entity.id
_entity.type
_entity.pdbx_description
1 polymer ?
#
loop_
_entity_poly.entity_id
_entity_poly.type
_entity_poly.pdbx_seq_one_letter_code
_entity_poly.pdbx_strand_id
1 'polypeptide(L)'
;MEANTEAEMLEDMAKRFCPNCGAAVMPNGRGRPRIFCSESCRYAWKNRNPHPENWKSTRTAVCPECGKPFLASREYGRERKYCSHACANRGRAKRKERDENEG
;
A
#
# COMPACT_ATOMS: atom_id res chain seq x y z
N MET A 1 27.06 -27.54 14.81
CA MET A 1 26.09 -26.72 14.05
C MET A 1 24.87 -26.59 14.94
N GLU A 2 24.93 -25.71 15.93
CA GLU A 2 23.76 -25.41 16.76
C GLU A 2 23.33 -24.01 16.37
N ALA A 3 22.33 -23.95 15.48
CA ALA A 3 21.68 -22.71 15.15
C ALA A 3 20.91 -22.22 16.38
N ASN A 4 20.98 -20.92 16.62
CA ASN A 4 20.31 -20.16 17.67
C ASN A 4 18.79 -20.41 17.66
N THR A 5 18.35 -21.45 18.38
CA THR A 5 16.94 -21.85 18.49
C THR A 5 16.08 -20.76 19.14
N GLU A 6 16.65 -19.95 20.02
CA GLU A 6 15.92 -18.93 20.78
C GLU A 6 15.51 -17.72 19.93
N ALA A 7 16.39 -17.26 19.04
CA ALA A 7 16.09 -16.15 18.12
C ALA A 7 15.02 -16.54 17.09
N GLU A 8 15.12 -17.75 16.55
CA GLU A 8 14.15 -18.28 15.58
C GLU A 8 12.76 -18.46 16.22
N MET A 9 12.70 -18.98 17.45
CA MET A 9 11.45 -19.09 18.20
C MET A 9 10.82 -17.73 18.50
N LEU A 10 11.63 -16.73 18.88
CA LEU A 10 11.13 -15.38 19.15
C LEU A 10 10.58 -14.71 17.88
N GLU A 11 11.22 -14.92 16.73
CA GLU A 11 10.76 -14.38 15.45
C GLU A 11 9.44 -15.02 15.00
N ASP A 12 9.29 -16.34 15.16
CA ASP A 12 8.04 -17.03 14.87
C ASP A 12 6.91 -16.65 15.82
N MET A 13 7.23 -16.36 17.09
CA MET A 13 6.27 -15.83 18.04
C MET A 13 5.84 -14.40 17.65
N ALA A 14 6.77 -13.55 17.25
CA ALA A 14 6.50 -12.17 16.83
C ALA A 14 5.55 -12.11 15.63
N LYS A 15 5.63 -13.08 14.70
CA LYS A 15 4.70 -13.19 13.54
C LYS A 15 3.24 -13.41 13.93
N ARG A 16 2.96 -13.81 15.18
CA ARG A 16 1.60 -14.00 15.71
C ARG A 16 0.96 -12.72 16.21
N PHE A 17 1.70 -11.61 16.24
CA PHE A 17 1.20 -10.33 16.75
C PHE A 17 1.21 -9.26 15.66
N CYS A 18 0.22 -8.38 15.71
CA CYS A 18 0.02 -7.33 14.72
C CYS A 18 1.14 -6.28 14.85
N PRO A 19 1.92 -6.01 13.79
CA PRO A 19 2.99 -5.02 13.83
C PRO A 19 2.52 -3.58 14.09
N ASN A 20 1.22 -3.31 13.95
CA ASN A 20 0.65 -1.98 14.16
C ASN A 20 0.21 -1.73 15.62
N CYS A 21 -0.42 -2.72 16.26
CA CYS A 21 -1.10 -2.53 17.54
C CYS A 21 -0.76 -3.59 18.60
N GLY A 22 0.05 -4.59 18.27
CA GLY A 22 0.45 -5.67 19.18
C GLY A 22 -0.63 -6.73 19.44
N ALA A 23 -1.86 -6.57 18.94
CA ALA A 23 -2.92 -7.58 19.12
C ALA A 23 -2.59 -8.90 18.41
N ALA A 24 -3.03 -10.03 18.97
CA ALA A 24 -2.86 -11.34 18.34
C ALA A 24 -3.52 -11.39 16.95
N VAL A 25 -2.84 -12.02 16.01
CA VAL A 25 -3.30 -12.21 14.64
C VAL A 25 -3.82 -13.64 14.50
N MET A 26 -5.13 -13.75 14.28
CA MET A 26 -5.75 -15.06 14.08
C MET A 26 -5.25 -15.69 12.77
N PRO A 27 -4.76 -16.94 12.81
CA PRO A 27 -4.44 -17.70 11.60
C PRO A 27 -5.68 -17.81 10.71
N ASN A 28 -5.52 -17.68 9.40
CA ASN A 28 -6.56 -18.05 8.45
C ASN A 28 -6.55 -19.57 8.23
N GLY A 29 -7.74 -20.18 8.14
CA GLY A 29 -7.87 -21.63 8.01
C GLY A 29 -7.22 -22.23 6.75
N ARG A 30 -7.02 -21.43 5.69
CA ARG A 30 -6.26 -21.81 4.49
C ARG A 30 -5.55 -20.59 3.89
N GLY A 31 -4.42 -20.82 3.23
CA GLY A 31 -3.68 -19.81 2.46
C GLY A 31 -2.56 -19.12 3.25
N ARG A 32 -2.07 -17.99 2.71
CA ARG A 32 -0.97 -17.23 3.33
C ARG A 32 -1.42 -16.63 4.67
N PRO A 33 -0.66 -16.83 5.76
CA PRO A 33 -0.98 -16.26 7.07
C PRO A 33 -1.23 -14.75 7.03
N ARG A 34 -2.18 -14.30 7.84
CA ARG A 34 -2.39 -12.87 8.06
C ARG A 34 -1.22 -12.30 8.86
N ILE A 35 -0.82 -11.07 8.52
CA ILE A 35 0.21 -10.31 9.24
C ILE A 35 -0.43 -9.27 10.18
N PHE A 36 -1.59 -8.73 9.81
CA PHE A 36 -2.28 -7.69 10.58
C PHE A 36 -3.61 -8.21 11.12
N CYS A 37 -3.99 -7.79 12.34
CA CYS A 37 -5.26 -8.17 12.96
C CYS A 37 -6.49 -7.60 12.22
N SER A 38 -6.32 -6.51 11.48
CA SER A 38 -7.37 -5.88 10.68
C SER A 38 -6.83 -5.16 9.44
N GLU A 39 -7.72 -4.87 8.51
CA GLU A 39 -7.46 -4.01 7.36
C GLU A 39 -7.05 -2.58 7.79
N SER A 40 -7.73 -2.04 8.81
CA SER A 40 -7.38 -0.75 9.39
C SER A 40 -5.95 -0.70 9.93
N CYS A 41 -5.49 -1.77 10.60
CA CYS A 41 -4.11 -1.88 11.09
C CYS A 41 -3.09 -1.97 9.95
N ARG A 42 -3.43 -2.68 8.86
CA ARG A 42 -2.57 -2.73 7.66
C ARG A 42 -2.35 -1.35 7.07
N TYR A 43 -3.42 -0.58 6.88
CA TYR A 43 -3.34 0.78 6.36
C TYR A 43 -2.60 1.73 7.30
N ALA A 44 -2.90 1.69 8.60
CA ALA A 44 -2.22 2.51 9.60
C ALA A 44 -0.71 2.23 9.63
N TRP A 45 -0.32 0.96 9.59
CA TRP A 45 1.09 0.57 9.55
C TRP A 45 1.78 1.06 8.28
N LYS A 46 1.15 0.92 7.11
CA LYS A 46 1.70 1.43 5.84
C LYS A 46 1.93 2.94 5.89
N ASN A 47 1.00 3.70 6.47
CA ASN A 47 1.11 5.15 6.56
C ASN A 47 2.22 5.60 7.53
N ARG A 48 2.43 4.84 8.62
CA ARG A 48 3.49 5.12 9.61
C ARG A 48 4.86 4.61 9.19
N ASN A 49 4.92 3.56 8.37
CA ASN A 49 6.15 2.92 7.90
C ASN A 49 6.25 3.02 6.36
N PRO A 50 6.29 4.24 5.79
CA PRO A 50 6.46 4.38 4.35
C PRO A 50 7.86 3.88 3.96
N HIS A 51 7.93 2.98 2.97
CA HIS A 51 9.22 2.51 2.49
C HIS A 51 10.03 3.70 1.93
N PRO A 52 11.27 3.97 2.41
CA PRO A 52 12.04 5.15 2.00
C PRO A 52 12.28 5.24 0.49
N GLU A 53 12.34 4.10 -0.21
CA GLU A 53 12.46 4.05 -1.68
C GLU A 53 11.26 4.69 -2.41
N ASN A 54 10.06 4.67 -1.83
CA ASN A 54 8.89 5.34 -2.41
C ASN A 54 9.09 6.87 -2.51
N TRP A 55 9.93 7.43 -1.62
CA TRP A 55 10.23 8.86 -1.58
C TRP A 55 11.36 9.24 -2.55
N LYS A 56 12.31 8.34 -2.82
CA LYS A 56 13.44 8.59 -3.73
C LYS A 56 13.01 8.96 -5.15
N SER A 57 11.85 8.47 -5.58
CA SER A 57 11.27 8.75 -6.90
C SER A 57 10.16 9.78 -6.86
N THR A 58 9.94 10.45 -5.73
CA THR A 58 8.90 11.47 -5.61
C THR A 58 9.29 12.71 -6.41
N ARG A 59 8.44 13.10 -7.35
CA ARG A 59 8.62 14.28 -8.20
C ARG A 59 7.37 15.14 -8.20
N THR A 60 7.51 16.43 -8.50
CA THR A 60 6.35 17.28 -8.75
C THR A 60 5.78 16.96 -10.14
N ALA A 61 4.48 16.73 -10.21
CA ALA A 61 3.73 16.50 -11.45
C ALA A 61 2.47 17.36 -11.48
N VAL A 62 1.91 17.57 -12.67
CA VAL A 62 0.65 18.30 -12.87
C VAL A 62 -0.47 17.30 -13.12
N CYS A 63 -1.56 17.43 -12.37
CA CYS A 63 -2.72 16.54 -12.52
C CYS A 63 -3.42 16.78 -13.86
N PRO A 64 -3.58 15.77 -14.73
CA PRO A 64 -4.21 15.96 -16.04
C PRO A 64 -5.72 16.27 -15.96
N GLU A 65 -6.36 16.10 -14.80
CA GLU A 65 -7.80 16.36 -14.64
C GLU A 65 -8.14 17.72 -14.04
N CYS A 66 -7.23 18.33 -13.31
CA CYS A 66 -7.50 19.59 -12.61
C CYS A 66 -6.39 20.63 -12.73
N GLY A 67 -5.28 20.31 -13.40
CA GLY A 67 -4.14 21.21 -13.60
C GLY A 67 -3.34 21.54 -12.34
N LYS A 68 -3.70 20.99 -11.18
CA LYS A 68 -2.99 21.29 -9.92
C LYS A 68 -1.66 20.54 -9.82
N PRO A 69 -0.58 21.19 -9.37
CA PRO A 69 0.67 20.50 -9.06
C PRO A 69 0.47 19.60 -7.83
N PHE A 70 1.13 18.45 -7.83
CA PHE A 70 1.14 17.51 -6.71
C PHE A 70 2.44 16.72 -6.67
N LEU A 71 2.74 16.11 -5.52
CA LEU A 71 3.86 15.18 -5.39
C LEU A 71 3.45 13.80 -5.92
N ALA A 72 3.99 13.43 -7.08
CA ALA A 72 3.91 12.11 -7.66
C ALA A 72 4.94 11.21 -6.99
N SER A 73 4.54 10.58 -5.88
CA SER A 73 5.30 9.49 -5.26
C SER A 73 4.97 8.15 -5.93
N ARG A 74 5.86 7.16 -5.74
CA ARG A 74 5.53 5.77 -6.04
C ARG A 74 4.67 5.21 -4.92
N GLU A 75 3.41 4.94 -5.23
CA GLU A 75 2.50 4.26 -4.33
C GLU A 75 2.29 2.83 -4.84
N TYR A 76 2.53 1.83 -3.98
CA TYR A 76 2.44 0.41 -4.37
C TYR A 76 3.28 0.06 -5.61
N GLY A 77 4.47 0.66 -5.74
CA GLY A 77 5.38 0.46 -6.87
C GLY A 77 4.95 1.15 -8.18
N ARG A 78 3.89 1.96 -8.18
CA ARG A 78 3.41 2.69 -9.36
C ARG A 78 3.48 4.20 -9.15
N GLU A 79 3.92 4.93 -10.17
CA GLU A 79 3.94 6.39 -10.14
C GLU A 79 2.51 6.94 -10.17
N ARG A 80 2.20 7.83 -9.21
CA ARG A 80 0.88 8.43 -9.11
C ARG A 80 0.64 9.43 -10.24
N LYS A 81 -0.34 9.16 -11.09
CA LYS A 81 -0.72 10.02 -12.23
C LYS A 81 -1.65 11.19 -11.87
N TYR A 82 -2.48 11.03 -10.85
CA TYR A 82 -3.53 11.99 -10.49
C TYR A 82 -3.34 12.51 -9.06
N CYS A 83 -3.65 13.78 -8.83
CA CYS A 83 -3.50 14.38 -7.49
C CYS A 83 -4.46 13.79 -6.44
N SER A 84 -5.53 13.08 -6.83
CA SER A 84 -6.49 12.45 -5.92
C SER A 84 -7.23 11.27 -6.55
N HIS A 85 -7.86 10.43 -5.70
CA HIS A 85 -8.76 9.36 -6.16
C HIS A 85 -9.93 9.90 -6.99
N ALA A 86 -10.48 11.05 -6.63
CA ALA A 86 -11.56 11.69 -7.39
C ALA A 86 -11.10 12.08 -8.80
N CYS A 87 -9.91 12.66 -8.95
CA CYS A 87 -9.32 12.93 -10.26
C CYS A 87 -9.09 11.62 -11.03
N ALA A 88 -8.53 10.59 -10.39
CA ALA A 88 -8.32 9.30 -11.05
C ALA A 88 -9.64 8.67 -11.57
N ASN A 89 -10.73 8.79 -10.82
CA ASN A 89 -12.05 8.33 -11.23
C ASN A 89 -12.58 9.12 -12.44
N ARG A 90 -12.52 10.46 -12.40
CA ARG A 90 -12.95 11.31 -13.53
C ARG A 90 -12.16 11.01 -14.80
N GLY A 91 -10.85 10.84 -14.69
CA GLY A 91 -10.01 10.50 -15.83
C GLY A 91 -10.30 9.13 -16.43
N ARG A 92 -10.72 8.15 -15.61
CA ARG A 92 -11.20 6.85 -16.10
C ARG A 92 -12.56 6.94 -16.80
N ALA A 93 -13.49 7.71 -16.26
CA ALA A 93 -14.81 7.89 -16.85
C ALA A 93 -14.73 8.49 -18.27
N LYS A 94 -13.97 9.59 -18.43
CA LYS A 94 -13.75 10.23 -19.74
C LYS A 94 -13.08 9.32 -20.79
N ARG A 95 -12.23 8.40 -20.34
CA ARG A 95 -11.57 7.43 -21.23
C ARG A 95 -12.60 6.45 -21.80
N LYS A 96 -13.47 5.93 -20.92
CA LYS A 96 -14.55 5.02 -21.30
C LYS A 96 -15.54 5.67 -22.29
N GLU A 97 -15.96 6.90 -22.02
CA GLU A 97 -16.87 7.64 -22.92
C GLU A 97 -16.29 7.87 -24.33
N ARG A 98 -14.97 8.07 -24.43
CA ARG A 98 -14.32 8.21 -25.74
C ARG A 98 -14.25 6.88 -26.46
N ASP A 99 -13.83 5.82 -25.78
CA ASP A 99 -13.71 4.49 -26.37
C ASP A 99 -15.09 3.95 -26.84
N GLU A 100 -16.19 4.37 -26.20
CA GLU A 100 -17.58 4.07 -26.61
C GLU A 100 -18.09 4.93 -27.79
N ASN A 101 -17.58 6.15 -27.96
CA ASN A 101 -17.97 7.03 -29.09
C ASN A 101 -17.15 6.78 -30.36
N GLU A 102 -16.03 6.06 -30.27
CA GLU A 102 -15.12 5.73 -31.38
C GLU A 102 -15.30 4.29 -31.92
N GLY A 103 -16.22 3.50 -31.34
CA GLY A 103 -16.55 2.14 -31.75
C GLY A 103 -17.93 2.02 -32.39
#